data_AF-A0A8S1VNF0-F1
#
_entry.id   AF-A0A8S1VNF0-F1
#
_cell.length_a   1.000
_cell.length_b   1.000
_cell.length_c   1.000
_cell.angle_alpha   90.00
_cell.angle_beta   90.00
_cell.angle_gamma   90.00
#
_symmetry.space_group_name_H-M   'P 1'
#
loop_
_entity.id
_entity.type
_entity.pdbx_description
1 polymer ?
#
loop_
_entity_poly.entity_id
_entity_poly.type
_entity_poly.pdbx_seq_one_letter_code
_entity_poly.pdbx_strand_id
1 'polypeptide(L)'
;MQHTIQEIQAMSMLTLYRMLIKNVQYYPSKNRFKIMLAIKESFRDNRQLNDSKRITQEIKIAQMGLRNLEMYRIKNNEMKDVYKVKDDGFQDSMNPKDKNFIYF
;
A
#
# COMPACT_ATOMS: atom_id res chain seq x y z
N MET A 1 -0.83 -4.38 12.32
CA MET A 1 -0.60 -5.83 12.33
C MET A 1 -0.67 -6.37 10.92
N GLN A 2 0.26 -7.26 10.56
CA GLN A 2 0.20 -8.07 9.34
C GLN A 2 -0.76 -9.22 9.58
N HIS A 3 -1.63 -9.52 8.63
CA HIS A 3 -2.54 -10.66 8.77
C HIS A 3 -1.79 -11.95 8.46
N THR A 4 -2.07 -13.00 9.24
CA THR A 4 -1.59 -14.35 8.94
C THR A 4 -2.29 -14.91 7.69
N ILE A 5 -1.73 -15.96 7.10
CA ILE A 5 -2.34 -16.59 5.92
C ILE A 5 -3.73 -17.13 6.26
N GLN A 6 -3.87 -17.75 7.44
CA GLN A 6 -5.13 -18.29 7.94
C GLN A 6 -6.16 -17.17 8.15
N GLU A 7 -5.75 -16.03 8.72
CA GLU A 7 -6.62 -14.87 8.89
C GLU A 7 -7.11 -14.34 7.54
N ILE A 8 -6.23 -14.18 6.55
CA ILE A 8 -6.59 -13.72 5.20
C ILE A 8 -7.56 -14.71 4.52
N GLN A 9 -7.35 -16.01 4.71
CA GLN A 9 -8.22 -17.05 4.17
C GLN A 9 -9.61 -17.05 4.80
N ALA A 10 -9.71 -16.71 6.09
CA ALA A 10 -10.96 -16.63 6.82
C ALA A 10 -11.73 -15.30 6.60
N MET A 11 -11.15 -14.33 5.89
CA MET A 11 -11.82 -13.05 5.65
C MET A 11 -13.06 -13.20 4.78
N SER A 12 -14.12 -12.45 5.13
CA SER A 12 -15.24 -12.24 4.22
C SER A 12 -14.78 -11.48 2.96
N MET A 13 -15.48 -11.70 1.84
CA MET A 13 -15.18 -11.02 0.58
C MET A 13 -15.16 -9.48 0.73
N LEU A 14 -16.10 -8.93 1.52
CA LEU A 14 -16.18 -7.49 1.79
C LEU A 14 -14.96 -6.98 2.57
N THR A 15 -14.51 -7.74 3.57
CA THR A 15 -13.31 -7.41 4.33
C THR A 15 -12.07 -7.46 3.44
N LEU A 16 -11.94 -8.52 2.63
CA LEU A 16 -10.83 -8.68 1.68
C LEU A 16 -10.75 -7.51 0.70
N TYR A 17 -11.88 -7.13 0.10
CA TYR A 17 -11.99 -5.97 -0.78
C TYR A 17 -11.56 -4.67 -0.08
N ARG A 18 -12.11 -4.37 1.10
CA ARG A 18 -11.77 -3.16 1.87
C ARG A 18 -10.29 -3.12 2.21
N MET A 19 -9.70 -4.26 2.56
CA MET A 19 -8.29 -4.38 2.90
C MET A 19 -7.38 -4.20 1.69
N LEU A 20 -7.74 -4.70 0.51
CA LEU A 20 -7.03 -4.44 -0.73
C LEU A 20 -7.01 -2.94 -1.05
N ILE A 21 -8.17 -2.28 -1.04
CA ILE A 21 -8.27 -0.84 -1.31
C ILE A 21 -7.53 -0.01 -0.25
N LYS A 22 -7.59 -0.40 1.02
CA LYS A 22 -6.86 0.28 2.09
C LYS A 22 -5.34 0.12 1.95
N ASN A 23 -4.83 -1.04 1.57
CA ASN A 23 -3.40 -1.27 1.51
C ASN A 23 -2.77 -0.84 0.18
N VAL A 24 -3.56 -0.71 -0.90
CA VAL A 24 -3.03 -0.29 -2.21
C VAL A 24 -2.33 1.07 -2.14
N GLN A 25 -2.76 1.97 -1.24
CA GLN A 25 -2.17 3.30 -1.05
C GLN A 25 -0.67 3.28 -0.73
N TYR A 26 -0.18 2.19 -0.14
CA TYR A 26 1.23 2.01 0.23
C TYR A 26 2.06 1.38 -0.89
N TYR A 27 1.45 1.00 -2.01
CA TYR A 27 2.18 0.38 -3.12
C TYR A 27 3.11 1.40 -3.80
N PRO A 28 4.40 1.07 -4.01
CA PRO A 28 5.40 2.00 -4.54
C PRO A 28 5.35 2.09 -6.07
N SER A 29 4.22 2.52 -6.63
CA SER A 29 4.04 2.72 -8.08
C SER A 29 3.40 4.07 -8.39
N LYS A 30 3.88 4.73 -9.46
CA LYS A 30 3.24 5.93 -10.03
C LYS A 30 1.83 5.64 -10.55
N ASN A 31 1.55 4.39 -10.93
CA ASN A 31 0.24 3.95 -11.46
C ASN A 31 -0.70 3.40 -10.38
N ARG A 32 -0.42 3.63 -9.10
CA ARG A 32 -1.21 3.09 -7.98
C ARG A 32 -2.70 3.38 -8.05
N PHE A 33 -3.09 4.56 -8.53
CA PHE A 33 -4.50 4.89 -8.74
C PHE A 33 -5.17 3.97 -9.78
N LYS A 34 -4.49 3.70 -10.90
CA LYS A 34 -4.98 2.76 -11.92
C LYS A 34 -5.10 1.34 -11.37
N ILE A 35 -4.14 0.92 -10.53
CA ILE A 35 -4.19 -0.39 -9.86
C ILE A 35 -5.42 -0.46 -8.92
N MET A 36 -5.68 0.59 -8.14
CA MET A 36 -6.87 0.65 -7.30
C MET A 36 -8.16 0.55 -8.12
N LEU A 37 -8.24 1.24 -9.26
CA LEU A 37 -9.40 1.15 -10.16
C LEU A 37 -9.57 -0.27 -10.72
N ALA A 38 -8.48 -0.89 -11.19
CA ALA A 38 -8.51 -2.25 -11.70
C ALA A 38 -8.98 -3.27 -10.64
N ILE A 39 -8.59 -3.10 -9.37
CA ILE A 39 -9.12 -3.91 -8.26
C ILE A 39 -10.63 -3.71 -8.14
N LYS A 40 -11.13 -2.47 -8.16
CA LYS A 40 -12.57 -2.20 -8.07
C LYS A 40 -13.35 -2.79 -9.25
N GLU A 41 -12.82 -2.67 -10.45
CA GLU A 41 -13.41 -3.23 -11.68
C GLU A 41 -13.46 -4.75 -11.62
N SER A 42 -12.36 -5.42 -11.27
CA SER A 42 -12.33 -6.88 -11.11
C SER A 42 -13.41 -7.39 -10.14
N PHE A 43 -13.60 -6.75 -8.99
CA PHE A 43 -14.65 -7.13 -8.04
C PHE A 43 -16.07 -6.85 -8.57
N ARG A 44 -16.23 -5.80 -9.40
CA ARG A 44 -17.51 -5.45 -10.02
C ARG A 44 -17.87 -6.45 -11.12
N ASP A 45 -16.92 -6.80 -11.96
CA ASP A 45 -17.11 -7.71 -13.09
C ASP A 45 -17.41 -9.14 -12.59
N ASN A 46 -16.75 -9.55 -11.51
CA ASN A 46 -16.96 -10.85 -10.89
C ASN A 46 -18.21 -10.92 -9.98
N ARG A 47 -19.02 -9.86 -9.89
CA ARG A 47 -20.18 -9.80 -8.96
C ARG A 47 -21.22 -10.89 -9.22
N GLN A 48 -21.42 -11.25 -10.49
CA GLN A 48 -22.41 -12.24 -10.93
C GLN A 48 -21.75 -13.57 -11.34
N LEU A 49 -20.49 -13.78 -10.95
CA LEU A 49 -19.77 -15.00 -11.26
C LEU A 49 -20.40 -16.17 -10.49
N ASN A 50 -20.86 -17.19 -11.23
CA ASN A 50 -21.51 -18.39 -10.67
C ASN A 50 -20.64 -19.65 -10.75
N ASP A 51 -19.54 -19.60 -11.50
CA ASP A 51 -18.61 -20.74 -11.63
C ASP A 51 -17.74 -20.86 -10.38
N SER A 52 -18.00 -21.90 -9.59
CA SER A 52 -17.29 -22.20 -8.34
C SER A 52 -15.77 -22.28 -8.50
N LYS A 53 -15.28 -22.83 -9.62
CA LYS A 53 -13.83 -22.95 -9.86
C LYS A 53 -13.20 -21.58 -10.06
N ARG A 54 -13.84 -20.73 -10.87
CA ARG A 54 -13.39 -19.35 -11.10
C ARG A 54 -13.49 -18.50 -9.85
N ILE A 55 -14.58 -18.61 -9.09
CA ILE A 55 -14.73 -17.89 -7.80
C ILE A 55 -13.54 -18.22 -6.88
N THR A 56 -13.19 -19.51 -6.77
CA THR A 56 -12.06 -19.94 -5.94
C THR A 56 -10.72 -19.37 -6.44
N GLN A 57 -10.53 -19.28 -7.75
CA GLN A 57 -9.34 -18.69 -8.36
C GLN A 57 -9.25 -17.19 -8.07
N GLU A 58 -10.32 -16.44 -8.29
CA GLU A 58 -10.39 -14.99 -8.05
C GLU A 58 -10.17 -14.66 -6.56
N ILE A 59 -10.74 -15.45 -5.66
CA ILE A 59 -10.50 -15.33 -4.21
C ILE A 59 -9.00 -15.52 -3.90
N LYS A 60 -8.35 -16.54 -4.45
CA LYS A 60 -6.92 -16.78 -4.25
C LYS A 60 -6.07 -15.62 -4.76
N ILE A 61 -6.40 -15.09 -5.94
CA ILE A 61 -5.71 -13.92 -6.51
C ILE A 61 -5.84 -12.72 -5.57
N ALA A 62 -7.05 -12.45 -5.07
CA ALA A 62 -7.29 -11.36 -4.13
C ALA A 62 -6.54 -11.54 -2.80
N GLN A 63 -6.49 -12.75 -2.25
CA GLN A 63 -5.74 -13.08 -1.03
C GLN A 63 -4.23 -12.88 -1.21
N MET A 64 -3.66 -13.36 -2.33
CA MET A 64 -2.25 -13.14 -2.67
C MET A 64 -1.96 -11.65 -2.88
N GLY A 65 -2.85 -10.94 -3.58
CA GLY A 65 -2.75 -9.50 -3.78
C GLY A 65 -2.70 -8.75 -2.46
N LEU A 66 -3.57 -9.09 -1.49
CA LEU A 66 -3.57 -8.47 -0.17
C LEU A 66 -2.23 -8.68 0.54
N ARG A 67 -1.72 -9.91 0.57
CA ARG A 67 -0.42 -10.22 1.19
C ARG A 67 0.70 -9.38 0.61
N ASN A 68 0.75 -9.25 -0.72
CA ASN A 68 1.76 -8.43 -1.39
C ASN A 68 1.64 -6.95 -0.99
N LEU A 69 0.43 -6.40 -0.94
CA LEU A 69 0.22 -5.02 -0.53
C LEU A 69 0.58 -4.76 0.94
N GLU A 70 0.27 -5.70 1.85
CA GLU A 70 0.65 -5.57 3.26
C GLU A 70 2.16 -5.57 3.46
N MET A 71 2.91 -6.36 2.68
CA MET A 71 4.37 -6.36 2.69
C MET A 71 4.94 -4.96 2.38
N TYR A 72 4.40 -4.27 1.36
CA TYR A 72 4.85 -2.90 1.04
C TYR A 72 4.48 -1.90 2.12
N ARG A 73 3.31 -2.04 2.77
CA ARG A 73 2.96 -1.20 3.92
C ARG A 73 3.98 -1.33 5.05
N ILE A 74 4.37 -2.55 5.39
CA ILE A 74 5.34 -2.84 6.45
C ILE A 74 6.70 -2.26 6.08
N LYS A 75 7.19 -2.57 4.88
CA LYS A 75 8.48 -2.05 4.38
C LYS A 75 8.53 -0.53 4.36
N ASN A 76 7.44 0.14 3.98
CA ASN A 76 7.38 1.60 4.01
C ASN A 76 7.43 2.15 5.45
N ASN A 77 6.87 1.45 6.43
CA ASN A 77 6.96 1.86 7.84
C ASN A 77 8.36 1.64 8.39
N GLU A 78 8.98 0.49 8.11
CA GLU A 78 10.37 0.20 8.48
C GLU A 78 11.32 1.28 7.95
N MET A 79 11.17 1.66 6.67
CA MET A 79 11.99 2.71 6.07
C MET A 79 11.80 4.06 6.77
N LYS A 80 10.57 4.43 7.15
CA LYS A 80 10.32 5.69 7.88
C LYS A 80 11.06 5.75 9.21
N ASP A 81 11.18 4.64 9.92
CA ASP A 81 11.86 4.61 11.22
C ASP A 81 13.39 4.62 11.08
N VAL A 82 13.95 4.08 9.98
CA VAL A 82 15.39 4.13 9.69
C VAL A 82 15.86 5.53 9.29
N TYR A 83 15.05 6.28 8.54
CA TYR A 83 15.40 7.64 8.08
C TYR A 83 14.93 8.77 9.01
N LYS A 84 14.51 8.47 10.23
CA LYS A 84 14.46 9.53 11.26
C LYS A 84 15.89 9.93 11.55
N VAL A 85 16.38 10.90 10.79
CA VAL A 85 17.56 11.69 11.14
C VAL A 85 17.32 12.10 12.58
N LYS A 86 18.19 11.65 13.49
CA LYS A 86 18.19 12.18 14.85
C LYS A 86 18.33 13.67 14.64
N ASP A 87 17.41 14.46 15.18
CA ASP A 87 17.55 15.91 15.20
C ASP A 87 18.77 16.18 16.10
N ASP A 88 19.96 16.10 15.51
CA ASP A 88 21.25 16.16 16.18
C ASP A 88 21.63 17.61 16.53
N GLY A 89 20.63 18.50 16.54
CA GLY A 89 20.77 19.89 16.94
C GLY A 89 21.59 20.72 15.96
N PHE A 90 21.84 20.21 14.74
CA PHE A 90 22.38 21.04 13.67
C PHE A 90 21.26 21.95 13.17
N GLN A 91 21.02 23.04 13.90
CA GLN A 91 20.30 24.19 13.37
C GLN A 91 20.99 24.57 12.07
N ASP A 92 20.28 24.44 10.95
CA ASP A 92 20.63 25.09 9.69
C ASP A 92 20.66 26.61 9.95
N SER A 93 21.82 27.10 10.41
CA SER A 93 22.10 28.53 10.51
C SER A 93 22.25 29.18 9.12
N MET A 94 22.23 28.38 8.04
CA MET A 94 22.06 28.88 6.69
C MET A 94 20.58 28.86 6.27
N ASN A 95 19.81 29.80 6.82
CA ASN A 95 18.57 30.21 6.19
C ASN A 95 18.94 30.98 4.90
N PRO A 96 18.60 30.51 3.69
CA PRO A 96 18.97 31.15 2.42
C PRO A 96 18.31 32.52 2.18
N LYS A 97 17.65 33.08 3.21
CA LYS A 97 17.13 34.46 3.23
C LYS A 97 18.15 35.48 3.72
N ASP A 98 19.37 35.07 4.08
CA ASP A 98 20.44 36.01 4.37
C ASP A 98 20.81 36.80 3.11
N LYS A 99 20.42 38.08 3.13
CA LYS A 99 20.50 39.06 2.02
C LYS A 99 21.93 39.36 1.53
N ASN A 100 22.94 38.62 1.99
CA ASN A 100 24.36 38.89 1.79
C ASN A 100 25.12 37.75 1.07
N PHE A 101 24.44 36.73 0.55
CA PHE A 101 25.12 35.72 -0.26
C PHE A 101 25.34 36.24 -1.69
N ILE A 102 26.59 36.62 -1.98
CA ILE A 102 27.08 36.89 -3.33
C ILE A 102 27.38 35.53 -3.99
N TYR A 103 26.77 35.26 -5.14
CA TYR A 103 27.12 34.11 -5.98
C TYR A 103 28.41 34.45 -6.76
N PHE A 104 29.42 33.56 -6.67
CA PHE A 104 30.57 33.54 -7.58
C PHE A 104 30.24 32.69 -8.80
#